data_AF-A0A1J0ZH35-F1
#
_entry.id   AF-A0A1J0ZH35-F1
#
_cell.length_a   1.000
_cell.length_b   1.000
_cell.length_c   1.000
_cell.angle_alpha   90.00
_cell.angle_beta   90.00
_cell.angle_gamma   90.00
#
_symmetry.space_group_name_H-M   'P 1'
#
loop_
_entity.id
_entity.type
_entity.pdbx_description
1 polymer ?
#
loop_
_entity_poly.entity_id
_entity_poly.type
_entity_poly.pdbx_seq_one_letter_code
_entity_poly.pdbx_strand_id
1 'polypeptide(L)'
;MKLLNILLSVVLTVSATVAQAESALWKRNSVAGTDMFSIGNVSINCTTNPEDNNLLPHYVWIYGHTPTPLNQYDSDIIFIINGKEYPVPPVDGTRMNENKWVHFIDAIGEATKFDVLVNGKKVDSYTTNIKNVKKTLGNKFYGSCWSTWFQE
;
A
#
# COMPACT_ATOMS: atom_id res chain seq x y z
N MET A 1 12.41 -31.78 68.68
CA MET A 1 11.35 -31.06 67.93
C MET A 1 11.93 -30.71 66.57
N LYS A 2 11.43 -31.31 65.48
CA LYS A 2 11.86 -31.01 64.11
C LYS A 2 10.91 -29.97 63.52
N LEU A 3 11.39 -28.76 63.28
CA LEU A 3 10.64 -27.71 62.56
C LEU A 3 10.86 -27.92 61.06
N LEU A 4 9.79 -28.26 60.35
CA LEU A 4 9.78 -28.42 58.90
C LEU A 4 9.46 -27.06 58.27
N ASN A 5 10.46 -26.39 57.69
CA ASN A 5 10.27 -25.12 56.99
C ASN A 5 9.76 -25.42 55.58
N ILE A 6 8.47 -25.17 55.33
CA ILE A 6 7.87 -25.25 53.99
C ILE A 6 8.02 -23.86 53.35
N LEU A 7 8.95 -23.74 52.41
CA LEU A 7 9.09 -22.55 51.56
C LEU A 7 8.07 -22.63 50.42
N LEU A 8 7.12 -21.69 50.40
CA LEU A 8 6.09 -21.58 49.37
C LEU A 8 6.60 -20.65 48.25
N SER A 9 7.09 -21.22 47.15
CA SER A 9 7.55 -20.46 45.99
C SER A 9 6.36 -20.07 45.10
N VAL A 10 5.94 -18.81 45.15
CA VAL A 10 4.95 -18.27 44.20
C VAL A 10 5.68 -17.91 42.91
N VAL A 11 5.48 -18.71 41.85
CA VAL A 11 5.99 -18.41 40.50
C VAL A 11 4.95 -17.55 39.77
N LEU A 12 5.19 -16.24 39.67
CA LEU A 12 4.42 -15.38 38.76
C LEU A 12 4.94 -15.57 37.33
N THR A 13 4.24 -16.35 36.52
CA THR A 13 4.42 -16.34 35.06
C THR A 13 3.73 -15.12 34.47
N VAL A 14 4.51 -14.05 34.22
CA VAL A 14 4.04 -12.91 33.44
C VAL A 14 3.94 -13.35 31.98
N SER A 15 2.72 -13.62 31.52
CA SER A 15 2.45 -13.87 30.11
C SER A 15 2.44 -12.52 29.40
N ALA A 16 3.54 -12.16 28.73
CA ALA A 16 3.56 -11.00 27.85
C ALA A 16 2.65 -11.30 26.65
N THR A 17 1.43 -10.75 26.65
CA THR A 17 0.59 -10.76 25.46
C THR A 17 1.24 -9.84 24.44
N VAL A 18 1.90 -10.43 23.44
CA VAL A 18 2.29 -9.68 22.24
C VAL A 18 1.01 -9.27 21.54
N ALA A 19 0.61 -8.00 21.71
CA ALA A 19 -0.45 -7.40 20.91
C ALA A 19 0.00 -7.47 19.44
N GLN A 20 -0.56 -8.42 18.70
CA GLN A 20 -0.24 -8.56 17.28
C GLN A 20 -0.88 -7.36 16.58
N ALA A 21 -0.05 -6.46 16.02
CA ALA A 21 -0.54 -5.31 15.28
C ALA A 21 -1.52 -5.81 14.19
N GLU A 22 -2.74 -5.27 14.20
CA GLU A 22 -3.76 -5.64 13.22
C GLU A 22 -3.19 -5.34 11.82
N SER A 23 -3.26 -6.33 10.93
CA SER A 23 -2.80 -6.15 9.56
C SER A 23 -3.63 -5.05 8.90
N ALA A 24 -2.97 -4.03 8.38
CA ALA A 24 -3.63 -2.96 7.66
C ALA A 24 -4.35 -3.53 6.43
N LEU A 25 -5.57 -3.06 6.16
CA LEU A 25 -6.42 -3.58 5.10
C LEU A 25 -6.52 -2.57 3.96
N TRP A 26 -6.23 -3.02 2.74
CA TRP A 26 -6.62 -2.36 1.53
C TRP A 26 -8.14 -2.29 1.41
N LYS A 27 -8.63 -1.10 1.09
CA LYS A 27 -10.03 -0.78 0.84
C LYS A 27 -10.17 -0.28 -0.61
N ARG A 28 -11.31 -0.56 -1.23
CA ARG A 28 -11.70 0.05 -2.50
C ARG A 28 -12.90 0.95 -2.27
N ASN A 29 -12.88 2.15 -2.84
CA ASN A 29 -14.03 3.03 -2.93
C ASN A 29 -14.13 3.59 -4.36
N SER A 30 -15.34 3.87 -4.82
CA SER A 30 -15.57 4.41 -6.16
C SER A 30 -16.47 5.64 -6.03
N VAL A 31 -16.00 6.80 -6.48
CA VAL A 31 -16.73 8.07 -6.38
C VAL A 31 -16.59 8.84 -7.69
N ALA A 32 -17.72 9.24 -8.27
CA ALA A 32 -17.78 10.14 -9.44
C ALA A 32 -16.85 9.75 -10.61
N GLY A 33 -16.75 8.47 -10.95
CA GLY A 33 -15.87 8.00 -12.02
C GLY A 33 -14.39 7.93 -11.64
N THR A 34 -14.08 7.89 -10.34
CA THR A 34 -12.74 7.60 -9.83
C THR A 34 -12.79 6.37 -8.94
N ASP A 35 -11.92 5.40 -9.23
CA ASP A 35 -11.66 4.27 -8.35
C ASP A 35 -10.46 4.58 -7.46
N MET A 36 -10.61 4.30 -6.17
CA MET A 36 -9.61 4.56 -5.14
C MET A 36 -9.33 3.27 -4.38
N PHE A 37 -8.08 2.88 -4.33
CA PHE A 37 -7.58 1.75 -3.56
C PHE A 37 -6.67 2.31 -2.46
N SER A 38 -7.02 2.11 -1.19
CA SER A 38 -6.33 2.79 -0.09
C SER A 38 -5.96 1.87 1.07
N ILE A 39 -4.86 2.19 1.74
CA ILE A 39 -4.37 1.55 2.96
C ILE A 39 -3.68 2.60 3.83
N GLY A 40 -4.23 2.84 5.03
CA GLY A 40 -3.77 3.92 5.89
C GLY A 40 -3.75 5.27 5.17
N ASN A 41 -2.56 5.87 5.08
CA ASN A 41 -2.30 7.17 4.46
C ASN A 41 -1.97 7.09 2.96
N VAL A 42 -2.04 5.91 2.33
CA VAL A 42 -1.79 5.73 0.90
C VAL A 42 -3.11 5.55 0.17
N SER A 43 -3.26 6.22 -0.97
CA SER A 43 -4.30 5.91 -1.96
C SER A 43 -3.69 5.80 -3.35
N ILE A 44 -3.95 4.70 -4.05
CA ILE A 44 -3.73 4.57 -5.49
C ILE A 44 -5.09 4.79 -6.13
N ASN A 45 -5.21 5.79 -6.99
CA ASN A 45 -6.48 6.09 -7.65
C ASN A 45 -6.31 6.16 -9.16
N CYS A 46 -7.44 6.02 -9.84
CA CYS A 46 -7.53 6.13 -11.28
C CYS A 46 -8.89 6.70 -11.66
N THR A 47 -8.92 7.53 -12.69
CA THR A 47 -10.18 7.93 -13.31
C THR A 47 -10.65 6.84 -14.27
N THR A 48 -11.96 6.61 -14.31
CA THR A 48 -12.64 5.83 -15.35
C THR A 48 -13.05 6.71 -16.54
N ASN A 49 -12.88 8.03 -16.40
CA ASN A 49 -13.15 9.02 -17.44
C ASN A 49 -11.82 9.44 -18.08
N PRO A 50 -11.56 9.03 -19.33
CA PRO A 50 -10.31 9.39 -20.00
C PRO A 50 -10.26 10.89 -20.30
N GLU A 51 -9.04 11.43 -20.35
CA GLU A 51 -8.74 12.76 -20.89
C GLU A 51 -8.94 12.78 -22.42
N ASP A 52 -8.89 13.97 -23.03
CA ASP A 52 -9.10 14.18 -24.47
C ASP A 52 -8.15 13.37 -25.37
N ASN A 53 -7.01 12.94 -24.84
CA ASN A 53 -6.02 12.09 -25.49
C ASN A 53 -6.22 10.57 -25.22
N ASN A 54 -7.37 10.17 -24.67
CA ASN A 54 -7.68 8.82 -24.19
C ASN A 54 -6.82 8.30 -23.03
N LEU A 55 -6.03 9.17 -22.38
CA LEU A 55 -5.26 8.80 -21.19
C LEU A 55 -6.22 8.61 -20.01
N LEU A 56 -6.02 7.55 -19.23
CA LEU A 56 -6.69 7.37 -17.95
C LEU A 56 -5.72 7.78 -16.82
N PRO A 57 -5.79 9.03 -16.33
CA PRO A 57 -5.01 9.48 -15.19
C PRO A 57 -5.08 8.53 -14.01
N HIS A 58 -3.91 8.26 -13.43
CA HIS A 58 -3.79 7.53 -12.19
C HIS A 58 -2.72 8.16 -11.31
N TYR A 59 -2.96 8.16 -10.00
CA TYR A 59 -2.10 8.84 -9.05
C TYR A 59 -1.89 7.98 -7.82
N VAL A 60 -0.73 8.18 -7.19
CA VAL A 60 -0.53 7.79 -5.80
C VAL A 60 -0.59 9.03 -4.96
N TRP A 61 -1.49 9.03 -3.98
CA TRP A 61 -1.63 10.09 -2.99
C TRP A 61 -1.16 9.62 -1.62
N ILE A 62 -0.41 10.51 -0.97
CA ILE A 62 0.09 10.36 0.39
C ILE A 62 -0.57 11.40 1.28
N TYR A 63 -1.27 10.95 2.32
CA TYR A 63 -2.03 11.76 3.26
C TYR A 63 -1.34 11.84 4.63
N GLY A 64 -1.70 12.83 5.45
CA GLY A 64 -1.37 12.85 6.88
C GLY A 64 0.08 13.18 7.26
N HIS A 65 1.00 13.27 6.29
CA HIS A 65 2.42 13.60 6.51
C HIS A 65 2.76 15.07 6.25
N THR A 66 1.87 15.79 5.57
CA THR A 66 1.96 17.22 5.23
C THR A 66 0.58 17.88 5.34
N PRO A 67 0.48 19.22 5.45
CA PRO A 67 -0.81 19.91 5.50
C PRO A 67 -1.69 19.68 4.26
N THR A 68 -1.05 19.55 3.09
CA THR A 68 -1.69 19.20 1.83
C THR A 68 -1.24 17.80 1.41
N PRO A 69 -2.15 16.91 0.95
CA PRO A 69 -1.76 15.63 0.38
C PRO A 69 -0.76 15.81 -0.77
N LEU A 70 0.17 14.88 -0.91
CA LEU A 70 1.18 14.87 -1.97
C LEU A 70 0.90 13.76 -2.96
N ASN A 71 1.22 13.98 -4.23
CA ASN A 71 1.26 12.93 -5.24
C ASN A 71 2.63 12.85 -5.94
N GLN A 72 2.73 11.98 -6.95
CA GLN A 72 3.99 11.71 -7.65
C GLN A 72 4.56 12.90 -8.45
N TYR A 73 3.77 13.97 -8.63
CA TYR A 73 4.21 15.22 -9.25
C TYR A 73 4.67 16.25 -8.22
N ASP A 74 4.25 16.11 -6.95
CA ASP A 74 4.62 17.00 -5.86
C ASP A 74 5.91 16.55 -5.15
N SER A 75 6.23 15.25 -5.21
CA SER A 75 7.38 14.66 -4.50
C SER A 75 7.80 13.32 -5.11
N ASP A 76 9.04 12.92 -4.83
CA ASP A 76 9.52 11.58 -5.14
C ASP A 76 8.90 10.57 -4.17
N ILE A 77 7.99 9.74 -4.68
CA ILE A 77 7.30 8.69 -3.91
C ILE A 77 7.85 7.34 -4.35
N ILE A 78 8.38 6.58 -3.39
CA ILE A 78 8.97 5.26 -3.62
C ILE A 78 8.35 4.24 -2.68
N PHE A 79 7.96 3.10 -3.21
CA PHE A 79 7.55 1.93 -2.43
C PHE A 79 8.70 0.95 -2.33
N ILE A 80 9.06 0.53 -1.12
CA ILE A 80 10.02 -0.54 -0.89
C ILE A 80 9.25 -1.83 -0.69
N ILE A 81 9.24 -2.69 -1.70
CA ILE A 81 8.52 -3.96 -1.71
C ILE A 81 9.56 -5.07 -1.78
N ASN A 82 9.59 -5.94 -0.77
CA ASN A 82 10.58 -7.02 -0.65
C ASN A 82 12.05 -6.55 -0.82
N GLY A 83 12.37 -5.36 -0.30
CA GLY A 83 13.71 -4.77 -0.40
C GLY A 83 14.06 -4.15 -1.75
N LYS A 84 13.12 -4.14 -2.72
CA LYS A 84 13.28 -3.50 -4.02
C LYS A 84 12.50 -2.19 -4.07
N GLU A 85 13.11 -1.19 -4.69
CA GLU A 85 12.47 0.11 -4.93
C GLU A 85 11.52 0.05 -6.13
N TYR A 86 10.35 0.64 -5.94
CA TYR A 86 9.35 0.91 -6.96
C TYR A 86 8.97 2.38 -6.89
N PRO A 87 9.67 3.26 -7.63
CA PRO A 87 9.27 4.66 -7.79
C PRO A 87 7.92 4.76 -8.48
N VAL A 88 7.06 5.67 -8.01
CA VAL A 88 5.77 5.92 -8.66
C VAL A 88 6.01 6.65 -9.98
N PRO A 89 5.63 6.09 -11.14
CA PRO A 89 5.91 6.72 -12.43
C PRO A 89 4.98 7.92 -12.68
N PRO A 90 5.40 8.90 -13.51
CA PRO A 90 4.47 9.90 -14.03
C PRO A 90 3.47 9.25 -14.98
N VAL A 91 2.37 9.94 -15.25
CA VAL A 91 1.32 9.54 -16.20
C VAL A 91 1.32 10.54 -17.35
N ASP A 92 2.06 10.22 -18.41
CA ASP A 92 2.24 11.07 -19.59
C ASP A 92 1.80 10.39 -20.91
N GLY A 93 1.16 9.22 -20.81
CA GLY A 93 0.71 8.42 -21.96
C GLY A 93 1.82 7.77 -22.76
N THR A 94 3.07 7.79 -22.27
CA THR A 94 4.15 7.06 -22.91
C THR A 94 4.13 5.59 -22.50
N ARG A 95 4.32 4.69 -23.47
CA ARG A 95 4.41 3.24 -23.23
C ARG A 95 5.46 2.89 -22.17
N MET A 96 6.55 3.64 -22.10
CA MET A 96 7.59 3.43 -21.10
C MET A 96 7.05 3.63 -19.68
N ASN A 97 6.33 4.71 -19.42
CA ASN A 97 5.83 4.99 -18.08
C ASN A 97 4.62 4.12 -17.73
N GLU A 98 3.78 3.78 -18.71
CA GLU A 98 2.72 2.80 -18.52
C GLU A 98 3.26 1.41 -18.15
N ASN A 99 4.32 0.95 -18.80
CA ASN A 99 4.98 -0.31 -18.41
C ASN A 99 5.54 -0.26 -16.97
N LYS A 100 6.12 0.88 -16.56
CA LYS A 100 6.58 1.06 -15.17
C LYS A 100 5.41 0.99 -14.20
N TRP A 101 4.25 1.53 -14.56
CA TRP A 101 3.06 1.44 -13.73
C TRP A 101 2.54 0.02 -13.63
N VAL A 102 2.48 -0.73 -14.74
CA VAL A 102 2.12 -2.16 -14.69
C VAL A 102 3.03 -2.90 -13.71
N HIS A 103 4.34 -2.69 -13.78
CA HIS A 103 5.28 -3.29 -12.83
C HIS A 103 5.08 -2.85 -11.37
N PHE A 104 4.74 -1.58 -11.14
CA PHE A 104 4.42 -1.08 -9.81
C PHE A 104 3.15 -1.75 -9.26
N ILE A 105 2.09 -1.82 -10.07
CA ILE A 105 0.80 -2.42 -9.69
C ILE A 105 0.93 -3.93 -9.46
N ASP A 106 1.66 -4.64 -10.31
CA ASP A 106 1.95 -6.06 -10.12
C ASP A 106 2.67 -6.29 -8.79
N ALA A 107 3.68 -5.47 -8.48
CA ALA A 107 4.46 -5.60 -7.26
C ALA A 107 3.62 -5.31 -6.00
N ILE A 108 2.88 -4.20 -5.97
CA ILE A 108 2.04 -3.85 -4.82
C ILE A 108 0.83 -4.79 -4.67
N GLY A 109 0.34 -5.34 -5.79
CA GLY A 109 -0.72 -6.36 -5.85
C GLY A 109 -0.29 -7.74 -5.35
N GLU A 110 0.97 -7.93 -5.00
CA GLU A 110 1.52 -9.14 -4.34
C GLU A 110 2.15 -8.83 -2.96
N ALA A 111 2.23 -7.56 -2.57
CA ALA A 111 2.97 -7.14 -1.38
C ALA A 111 2.18 -7.40 -0.09
N THR A 112 2.69 -8.25 0.80
CA THR A 112 2.19 -8.38 2.19
C THR A 112 2.91 -7.47 3.17
N LYS A 113 4.05 -6.90 2.77
CA LYS A 113 4.79 -5.92 3.55
C LYS A 113 5.48 -4.94 2.61
N PHE A 114 5.40 -3.66 2.91
CA PHE A 114 6.09 -2.62 2.17
C PHE A 114 6.29 -1.36 3.01
N ASP A 115 7.30 -0.58 2.66
CA ASP A 115 7.54 0.75 3.21
C ASP A 115 7.25 1.81 2.14
N VAL A 116 6.87 3.01 2.58
CA VAL A 116 6.64 4.15 1.71
C VAL A 116 7.62 5.25 2.06
N LEU A 117 8.34 5.73 1.05
CA LEU A 117 9.28 6.83 1.16
C LEU A 117 8.74 8.03 0.39
N VAL A 118 8.93 9.21 0.97
CA VAL A 118 8.71 10.50 0.31
C VAL A 118 10.02 11.28 0.40
N ASN A 119 10.57 11.69 -0.75
CA ASN A 119 11.85 12.39 -0.86
C ASN A 119 12.98 11.66 -0.09
N GLY A 120 13.06 10.34 -0.27
CA GLY A 120 14.05 9.46 0.37
C GLY A 120 13.82 9.17 1.86
N LYS A 121 12.81 9.77 2.51
CA LYS A 121 12.49 9.53 3.92
C LYS A 121 11.32 8.57 4.05
N LYS A 122 11.47 7.52 4.85
CA LYS A 122 10.37 6.62 5.20
C LYS A 122 9.29 7.38 5.99
N VAL A 123 8.06 7.36 5.47
CA VAL A 123 6.88 8.00 6.08
C VAL A 123 5.89 6.98 6.64
N ASP A 124 5.78 5.80 6.02
CA ASP A 124 4.89 4.73 6.48
C ASP A 124 5.51 3.33 6.32
N SER A 125 4.92 2.36 7.03
CA SER A 125 5.21 0.93 6.90
C SER A 125 3.91 0.15 7.06
N TYR A 126 3.63 -0.76 6.13
CA TYR A 126 2.41 -1.55 6.14
C TYR A 126 2.74 -3.03 6.18
N THR A 127 2.01 -3.77 7.02
CA THR A 127 1.90 -5.22 6.97
C THR A 127 0.43 -5.56 6.70
N THR A 128 0.17 -6.33 5.66
CA THR A 128 -1.16 -6.71 5.18
C THR A 128 -1.21 -8.19 4.82
N ASN A 129 -2.41 -8.71 4.60
CA ASN A 129 -2.62 -10.11 4.22
C ASN A 129 -2.87 -10.22 2.71
N ILE A 130 -2.19 -11.16 2.05
CA ILE A 130 -2.34 -11.45 0.62
C ILE A 130 -3.79 -11.67 0.20
N LYS A 131 -4.63 -12.26 1.05
CA LYS A 131 -6.07 -12.44 0.76
C LYS A 131 -6.79 -11.10 0.59
N ASN A 132 -6.46 -10.10 1.41
CA ASN A 132 -7.02 -8.76 1.30
C ASN A 132 -6.43 -8.01 0.09
N VAL A 133 -5.12 -8.12 -0.13
CA VAL A 133 -4.44 -7.55 -1.31
C VAL A 133 -5.10 -8.06 -2.59
N LYS A 134 -5.21 -9.38 -2.79
CA LYS A 134 -5.81 -9.96 -3.99
C LYS A 134 -7.29 -9.63 -4.17
N LYS A 135 -8.05 -9.60 -3.07
CA LYS A 135 -9.46 -9.21 -3.10
C LYS A 135 -9.65 -7.76 -3.55
N THR A 136 -8.77 -6.85 -3.13
CA THR A 136 -8.93 -5.41 -3.34
C THR A 136 -8.19 -4.93 -4.59
N LEU A 137 -6.91 -5.24 -4.73
CA LEU A 137 -5.99 -4.73 -5.77
C LEU A 137 -5.83 -5.63 -7.00
N GLY A 138 -6.26 -6.90 -7.00
CA GLY A 138 -6.00 -7.83 -8.11
C GLY A 138 -6.66 -7.43 -9.45
N ASN A 139 -7.47 -8.32 -10.05
CA ASN A 139 -8.15 -8.00 -11.33
C ASN A 139 -9.03 -6.73 -11.28
N LYS A 140 -9.36 -6.28 -10.07
CA LYS A 140 -10.11 -5.05 -9.82
C LYS A 140 -9.35 -3.78 -10.19
N PHE A 141 -8.03 -3.72 -9.94
CA PHE A 141 -7.25 -2.54 -10.31
C PHE A 141 -7.18 -2.45 -11.84
N TYR A 142 -6.66 -3.49 -12.50
CA TYR A 142 -6.54 -3.51 -13.96
C TYR A 142 -7.87 -3.28 -14.68
N GLY A 143 -8.95 -3.93 -14.24
CA GLY A 143 -10.26 -3.78 -14.87
C GLY A 143 -10.89 -2.39 -14.71
N SER A 144 -10.40 -1.55 -13.80
CA SER A 144 -10.98 -0.23 -13.55
C SER A 144 -10.05 0.92 -13.88
N CYS A 145 -8.74 0.69 -13.81
CA CYS A 145 -7.70 1.70 -13.97
C CYS A 145 -6.88 1.57 -15.24
N TRP A 146 -7.07 0.49 -16.01
CA TRP A 146 -6.26 0.21 -17.19
C TRP A 146 -7.14 0.05 -18.42
N SER A 147 -6.79 0.77 -19.48
CA SER A 147 -7.32 0.47 -20.80
C SER A 147 -6.44 -0.63 -21.42
N THR A 148 -7.04 -1.65 -22.02
CA THR A 148 -6.37 -2.87 -22.50
C THR A 148 -5.43 -2.65 -23.69
N TRP A 149 -5.20 -1.40 -24.11
CA TRP A 149 -4.45 -1.04 -25.31
C TRP A 149 -2.93 -1.14 -25.17
N PHE A 150 -2.42 -1.35 -23.96
CA PHE A 150 -0.98 -1.39 -23.68
C PHE A 150 -0.47 -2.77 -23.24
N GLN A 151 -1.33 -3.80 -23.29
CA GLN A 151 -0.91 -5.20 -23.14
C GLN A 151 -0.63 -5.82 -24.51
N GLU A 152 0.57 -5.57 -25.04
CA GLU A 152 1.22 -6.40 -26.06
C GLU A 152 2.70 -6.57 -25.73
#